data_AF-A0A9X3AHE7-F1
#
_entry.id   AF-A0A9X3AHE7-F1
#
_cell.length_a   1.000
_cell.length_b   1.000
_cell.length_c   1.000
_cell.angle_alpha   90.00
_cell.angle_beta   90.00
_cell.angle_gamma   90.00
#
_symmetry.space_group_name_H-M   'P 1'
#
loop_
_entity.id
_entity.type
_entity.pdbx_description
1 polymer ?
#
loop_
_entity_poly.entity_id
_entity_poly.type
_entity_poly.pdbx_seq_one_letter_code
_entity_poly.pdbx_strand_id
1 'polypeptide(L)'
;MRKLVLLLPFLLLLTGCAQEWSGEVRFKVREIGEITSGPLVVLDVEGDKPTGIELISSGTAKPDQFPADIKPGDVVLCQVKQHDKDNLDGGNTRTTIGPCKRA
;
A
#
# COMPACT_ATOMS: atom_id res chain seq x y z
N MET A 1 8.69 11.49 41.27
CA MET A 1 9.48 11.60 40.01
C MET A 1 8.53 12.04 38.89
N ARG A 2 8.80 13.16 38.20
CA ARG A 2 8.00 13.60 37.05
C ARG A 2 8.66 13.06 35.77
N LYS A 3 7.98 12.18 35.03
CA LYS A 3 8.45 11.71 33.71
C LYS A 3 8.15 12.81 32.68
N LEU A 4 9.19 13.40 32.09
CA LEU A 4 9.03 14.30 30.96
C LEU A 4 8.65 13.47 29.73
N VAL A 5 7.48 13.71 29.15
CA VAL A 5 7.10 13.10 27.86
C VAL A 5 7.72 13.95 26.77
N LEU A 6 8.72 13.39 26.07
CA LEU A 6 9.31 14.00 24.89
C LEU A 6 8.31 13.93 23.73
N LEU A 7 7.56 15.02 23.54
CA LEU A 7 6.79 15.26 22.33
C LEU A 7 7.77 15.52 21.17
N LEU A 8 7.99 14.50 20.34
CA LEU A 8 8.72 14.66 19.09
C LEU A 8 7.89 15.52 18.12
N PRO A 9 8.39 16.70 17.69
CA PRO A 9 7.72 17.47 16.66
C PRO A 9 7.94 16.76 15.32
N PHE A 10 6.89 16.14 14.77
CA PHE A 10 6.93 15.59 13.43
C PHE A 10 6.90 16.77 12.44
N LEU A 11 8.06 17.13 11.87
CA LEU A 11 8.14 18.22 10.89
C LEU A 11 7.41 17.79 9.61
N LEU A 12 6.20 18.34 9.41
CA LEU A 12 5.47 18.27 8.15
C LEU A 12 6.16 19.19 7.11
N LEU A 13 7.20 18.66 6.47
CA LEU A 13 7.88 19.31 5.36
C LEU A 13 6.96 19.34 4.13
N LEU A 14 6.34 20.49 3.88
CA LEU A 14 5.60 20.81 2.66
C LEU A 14 6.59 20.92 1.48
N THR A 15 6.73 19.86 0.69
CA THR A 15 7.61 19.81 -0.49
C THR A 15 6.84 19.52 -1.77
N GLY A 16 6.90 20.46 -2.73
CA GLY A 16 6.77 20.24 -4.18
C GLY A 16 5.48 19.60 -4.74
N CYS A 17 4.86 20.24 -5.73
CA CYS A 17 3.71 19.67 -6.45
C CYS A 17 4.11 18.57 -7.45
N ALA A 18 4.54 17.43 -6.94
CA ALA A 18 4.48 16.12 -7.59
C ALA A 18 3.91 15.16 -6.53
N GLN A 19 2.72 14.59 -6.77
CA GLN A 19 1.97 13.88 -5.73
C GLN A 19 2.48 12.44 -5.54
N GLU A 20 3.70 12.31 -5.05
CA GLU A 20 4.19 11.05 -4.47
C GLU A 20 3.43 10.76 -3.17
N TRP A 21 2.85 9.57 -3.08
CA TRP A 21 2.24 9.08 -1.84
C TRP A 21 2.82 7.72 -1.47
N SER A 22 3.04 7.50 -0.18
CA SER A 22 3.35 6.17 0.35
C SER A 22 2.78 5.98 1.75
N GLY A 23 2.40 4.75 2.06
CA GLY A 23 1.82 4.40 3.36
C GLY A 23 1.53 2.90 3.48
N GLU A 24 1.10 2.48 4.67
CA GLU A 24 0.64 1.11 4.90
C GLU A 24 -0.86 1.02 4.68
N VAL A 25 -1.28 0.08 3.82
CA VAL A 25 -2.68 -0.19 3.50
C VAL A 25 -3.01 -1.62 3.93
N ARG A 26 -4.11 -1.79 4.67
CA ARG A 26 -4.62 -3.11 5.07
C ARG A 26 -5.38 -3.69 3.87
N PHE A 27 -5.01 -4.90 3.48
CA PHE A 27 -5.65 -5.65 2.42
C PHE A 27 -6.08 -7.02 2.92
N LYS A 28 -7.17 -7.52 2.35
CA LYS A 28 -7.56 -8.92 2.42
C LYS A 28 -7.05 -9.66 1.18
N VAL A 29 -6.47 -10.84 1.37
CA VAL A 29 -6.16 -11.74 0.26
C VAL A 29 -7.47 -12.30 -0.28
N ARG A 30 -7.84 -11.92 -1.51
CA ARG A 30 -9.02 -12.45 -2.20
C ARG A 30 -8.71 -13.83 -2.78
N GLU A 31 -7.60 -13.94 -3.50
CA GLU A 31 -7.27 -15.09 -4.33
C GLU A 31 -5.73 -15.22 -4.46
N ILE A 32 -5.26 -16.46 -4.63
CA ILE A 32 -3.89 -16.76 -5.03
C ILE A 32 -4.01 -17.68 -6.24
N GLY A 33 -3.43 -17.27 -7.38
CA GLY A 33 -3.60 -17.95 -8.66
C GLY A 33 -2.38 -17.76 -9.56
N GLU A 34 -2.53 -18.09 -10.84
CA GLU A 34 -1.45 -18.03 -11.83
C GLU A 34 -1.93 -17.38 -13.13
N ILE A 35 -1.07 -16.55 -13.72
CA ILE A 35 -1.27 -15.91 -15.03
C ILE A 35 -0.06 -16.22 -15.93
N THR A 36 -0.12 -15.84 -17.21
CA THR A 36 0.95 -16.13 -18.20
C THR A 36 2.35 -15.63 -17.80
N SER A 37 2.44 -14.66 -16.87
CA SER A 37 3.71 -14.16 -16.31
C SER A 37 4.10 -14.77 -14.95
N GLY A 38 3.47 -15.87 -14.53
CA GLY A 38 3.70 -16.55 -13.26
C GLY A 38 2.63 -16.30 -12.19
N PRO A 39 2.87 -16.73 -10.94
CA PRO A 39 1.88 -16.70 -9.88
C PRO A 39 1.62 -15.28 -9.34
N LEU A 40 0.39 -15.05 -8.88
CA LEU A 40 -0.14 -13.75 -8.51
C LEU A 40 -1.08 -13.83 -7.29
N VAL A 41 -1.02 -12.82 -6.43
CA VAL A 41 -1.91 -12.64 -5.28
C VAL A 41 -2.85 -11.47 -5.57
N VAL A 42 -4.16 -11.71 -5.50
CA VAL A 42 -5.21 -10.70 -5.68
C VAL A 42 -5.65 -10.18 -4.32
N LEU A 43 -5.72 -8.87 -4.18
CA LEU A 43 -5.98 -8.16 -2.92
C LEU A 43 -7.20 -7.25 -3.03
N ASP A 44 -7.99 -7.17 -1.96
CA ASP A 44 -9.03 -6.16 -1.73
C ASP A 44 -8.63 -5.25 -0.58
N VAL A 45 -8.91 -3.95 -0.65
CA VAL A 45 -8.67 -3.04 0.48
C VAL A 45 -9.65 -3.39 1.62
N GLU A 46 -9.12 -3.53 2.85
CA GLU A 46 -9.91 -3.86 4.03
C GLU A 46 -9.90 -2.69 5.04
N GLY A 47 -11.08 -2.11 5.26
CA GLY A 47 -11.27 -0.92 6.08
C GLY A 47 -11.40 0.36 5.25
N ASP A 48 -11.18 1.51 5.89
CA ASP A 48 -11.28 2.81 5.23
C ASP A 48 -10.18 3.03 4.19
N LYS A 49 -10.55 3.58 3.04
CA LYS A 49 -9.59 3.92 1.98
C LYS A 49 -8.73 5.11 2.42
N PRO A 50 -7.41 5.10 2.18
CA PRO A 50 -6.57 6.27 2.42
C PRO A 50 -7.09 7.48 1.64
N THR A 51 -7.08 8.65 2.28
CA THR A 51 -7.46 9.92 1.64
C THR A 51 -6.27 10.56 0.94
N GLY A 52 -6.46 11.13 -0.25
CA GLY A 52 -5.39 11.83 -1.00
C GLY A 52 -4.59 10.95 -1.96
N ILE A 53 -5.13 9.79 -2.34
CA ILE A 53 -4.60 8.88 -3.36
C ILE A 53 -5.61 8.66 -4.50
N GLU A 54 -5.14 8.14 -5.63
CA GLU A 54 -6.04 7.54 -6.62
C GLU A 54 -6.69 6.28 -6.00
N LEU A 55 -7.96 6.03 -6.35
CA LEU A 55 -8.88 5.18 -5.58
C LEU A 55 -8.56 3.67 -5.65
N ILE A 56 -7.56 3.21 -4.92
CA ILE A 56 -7.28 1.78 -4.74
C ILE A 56 -8.52 1.11 -4.11
N SER A 57 -9.18 0.24 -4.86
CA SER A 57 -10.22 -0.68 -4.39
C SER A 57 -9.69 -2.10 -4.22
N SER A 58 -8.81 -2.50 -5.13
CA SER A 58 -8.21 -3.82 -5.24
C SER A 58 -6.81 -3.68 -5.85
N GLY A 59 -5.98 -4.69 -5.70
CA GLY A 59 -4.62 -4.69 -6.26
C GLY A 59 -4.09 -6.09 -6.51
N THR A 60 -2.92 -6.16 -7.14
CA THR A 60 -2.24 -7.42 -7.45
C THR A 60 -0.76 -7.31 -7.08
N ALA A 61 -0.24 -8.31 -6.37
CA ALA A 61 1.15 -8.37 -5.95
C ALA A 61 1.72 -9.78 -6.19
N LYS A 62 3.04 -9.90 -6.25
CA LYS A 62 3.72 -11.19 -6.41
C LYS A 62 3.79 -11.94 -5.07
N PRO A 63 3.72 -13.29 -5.05
CA PRO A 63 3.83 -14.07 -3.81
C PRO A 63 5.11 -13.84 -2.99
N ASP A 64 6.22 -13.47 -3.63
CA ASP A 64 7.51 -13.16 -2.97
C ASP A 64 7.47 -11.87 -2.12
N GLN A 65 6.40 -11.07 -2.23
CA GLN A 65 6.20 -9.86 -1.45
C GLN A 65 5.47 -10.10 -0.12
N PHE A 66 5.09 -11.36 0.18
CA PHE A 66 4.28 -11.74 1.34
C PHE A 66 5.04 -12.67 2.31
N PRO A 67 4.55 -12.84 3.56
CA PRO A 67 4.98 -13.92 4.43
C PRO A 67 4.71 -15.29 3.81
N ALA A 68 5.48 -16.31 4.20
CA ALA A 68 5.18 -17.70 3.85
C ALA A 68 3.77 -18.12 4.32
N ASP A 69 3.14 -19.00 3.53
CA ASP A 69 1.85 -19.65 3.82
C ASP A 69 0.64 -18.71 3.96
N ILE A 70 0.60 -17.58 3.23
CA ILE A 70 -0.64 -16.78 3.09
C ILE A 70 -1.73 -17.54 2.34
N LYS A 71 -2.99 -17.21 2.63
CA LYS A 71 -4.19 -17.89 2.07
C LYS A 71 -5.30 -16.89 1.72
N PRO A 72 -6.19 -17.23 0.77
CA PRO A 72 -7.46 -16.53 0.59
C PRO A 72 -8.20 -16.37 1.93
N GLY A 73 -8.58 -15.14 2.27
CA GLY A 73 -9.18 -14.77 3.54
C GLY A 73 -8.22 -14.11 4.54
N ASP A 74 -6.91 -14.26 4.40
CA ASP A 74 -5.91 -13.64 5.30
C ASP A 74 -5.91 -12.11 5.18
N VAL A 75 -5.61 -11.44 6.30
CA VAL A 75 -5.44 -9.98 6.36
C VAL A 75 -3.95 -9.63 6.45
N VAL A 76 -3.50 -8.76 5.56
CA VAL A 76 -2.11 -8.33 5.42
C VAL A 76 -2.01 -6.81 5.40
N LEU A 77 -0.92 -6.28 5.92
CA LEU A 77 -0.61 -4.86 5.92
C LEU A 77 0.55 -4.66 4.93
N CYS A 78 0.25 -4.05 3.79
CA CYS A 78 1.20 -3.86 2.70
C CYS A 78 1.68 -2.42 2.65
N GLN A 79 2.99 -2.23 2.45
CA GLN A 79 3.51 -0.96 1.96
C GLN A 79 2.97 -0.72 0.55
N VAL A 80 2.46 0.49 0.30
CA VAL A 80 1.94 0.91 -1.00
C VAL A 80 2.59 2.23 -1.37
N LYS A 81 2.92 2.38 -2.66
CA LYS A 81 3.47 3.60 -3.23
C LYS A 81 2.68 4.00 -4.47
N GLN A 82 2.38 5.29 -4.60
CA GLN A 82 1.82 5.92 -5.78
C GLN A 82 2.71 7.09 -6.20
N HIS A 83 2.86 7.26 -7.51
CA HIS A 83 3.58 8.35 -8.15
C HIS A 83 2.83 8.66 -9.45
N ASP A 84 2.24 9.85 -9.58
CA ASP A 84 1.79 10.37 -10.88
C ASP A 84 3.03 10.51 -11.76
N LYS A 85 3.08 9.75 -12.86
CA LYS A 85 4.30 9.63 -13.65
C LYS A 85 4.66 10.90 -14.41
N ASP A 86 3.67 11.72 -14.77
CA ASP A 86 3.82 12.77 -15.79
C ASP A 86 3.28 14.14 -15.37
N ASN A 87 2.48 14.24 -14.28
CA ASN A 87 2.08 15.51 -13.63
C ASN A 87 1.29 16.47 -14.56
N LEU A 88 0.72 15.94 -15.65
CA LEU A 88 0.06 16.69 -16.74
C LEU A 88 -1.41 16.31 -16.95
N ASP A 89 -1.76 15.03 -16.77
CA ASP A 89 -3.07 14.48 -17.16
C ASP A 89 -3.83 13.77 -16.02
N GLY A 90 -3.16 13.47 -14.89
CA GLY A 90 -3.78 12.84 -13.71
C GLY A 90 -4.25 11.38 -13.89
N GLY A 91 -3.96 10.75 -15.03
CA GLY A 91 -4.34 9.36 -15.34
C GLY A 91 -3.20 8.33 -15.27
N ASN A 92 -1.97 8.75 -14.96
CA ASN A 92 -0.77 7.91 -15.03
C ASN A 92 -0.20 7.53 -13.63
N THR A 93 -1.05 7.41 -12.61
CA THR A 93 -0.63 7.04 -11.25
C THR A 93 -0.13 5.59 -11.18
N ARG A 94 1.19 5.40 -11.09
CA ARG A 94 1.76 4.06 -10.96
C ARG A 94 1.67 3.57 -9.52
N THR A 95 0.61 2.84 -9.21
CA THR A 95 0.50 2.11 -7.93
C THR A 95 1.48 0.92 -7.90
N THR A 96 2.24 0.79 -6.83
CA THR A 96 3.08 -0.37 -6.49
C THR A 96 2.72 -0.86 -5.09
N ILE A 97 2.50 -2.16 -4.94
CA ILE A 97 2.17 -2.81 -3.66
C ILE A 97 3.33 -3.71 -3.24
N GLY A 98 3.59 -3.78 -1.93
CA GLY A 98 4.61 -4.62 -1.30
C GLY A 98 5.85 -3.83 -0.82
N PRO A 99 6.59 -4.35 0.17
CA PRO A 99 6.39 -5.64 0.86
C PRO A 99 5.16 -5.64 1.80
N CYS A 100 4.67 -6.83 2.11
CA CYS A 100 3.52 -7.09 2.95
C CYS A 100 3.91 -7.91 4.20
N LYS A 101 3.20 -7.68 5.31
CA LYS A 101 3.30 -8.44 6.57
C LYS A 101 1.90 -8.89 7.03
N ARG A 102 1.79 -9.87 7.93
CA ARG A 102 0.50 -10.18 8.58
C ARG A 102 0.03 -8.97 9.41
N ALA A 103 -1.28 -8.72 9.41
CA ALA A 103 -1.91 -7.51 9.97
C ALA A 103 -2.51 -7.70 11.36
#